data_AF-A0A653B1Y6-F1
#
_entry.id   AF-A0A653B1Y6-F1
#
_cell.length_a   1.000
_cell.length_b   1.000
_cell.length_c   1.000
_cell.angle_alpha   90.00
_cell.angle_beta   90.00
_cell.angle_gamma   90.00
#
_symmetry.space_group_name_H-M   'P 1'
#
loop_
_entity.id
_entity.type
_entity.pdbx_description
1 polymer ?
#
loop_
_entity_poly.entity_id
_entity_poly.type
_entity_poly.pdbx_seq_one_letter_code
_entity_poly.pdbx_strand_id
1 'polypeptide(L)'
;MNQPRYKIVFDGQLMPETTLETVKDNLARLFKSDAARIDSLFSGTPVALKRDLEEHEANQYLNALQKAGANVRKELDQSASLSLVPTEEESEAEPVDSARMNCPKCGHEQTKASECSACGIIIEKYLARQAQLAEAAPTQVADATGASPYAPPQANVAEALPEYSELKVFSVNGRIGRVRYLGWTMAMLLCSLPLMALFAGASAISGTLGGLLLGIAVIAMIVISVFIGVQRLHDMGWSGWLWLLNFVPVVGSVFALLMLIIPGTQGVNRYGPPPPPNSTGVKVLAWLFLLVPIAGIVAAIALPAYQGYLG
;
A
#
# COMPACT_ATOMS: atom_id res chain seq x y z
N MET A 1 -34.25 33.81 -18.98
CA MET A 1 -34.37 33.30 -20.37
C MET A 1 -33.30 32.24 -20.55
N ASN A 2 -33.66 30.96 -20.64
CA ASN A 2 -32.68 29.89 -20.80
C ASN A 2 -32.23 29.88 -22.27
N GLN A 3 -30.98 30.25 -22.54
CA GLN A 3 -30.46 30.26 -23.92
C GLN A 3 -30.26 28.81 -24.40
N PRO A 4 -30.62 28.47 -25.65
CA PRO A 4 -30.45 27.13 -26.17
C PRO A 4 -28.97 26.74 -26.19
N ARG A 5 -28.63 25.63 -25.54
CA ARG A 5 -27.28 25.05 -25.55
C ARG A 5 -27.18 24.02 -26.68
N TYR A 6 -26.04 23.98 -27.35
CA TYR A 6 -25.77 23.13 -28.51
C TYR A 6 -24.66 22.12 -28.21
N LYS A 7 -24.71 20.98 -28.88
CA LYS A 7 -23.63 20.00 -28.95
C LYS A 7 -23.19 19.81 -30.40
N ILE A 8 -21.92 19.50 -30.58
CA ILE A 8 -21.29 19.27 -31.88
C ILE A 8 -21.05 17.76 -32.03
N VAL A 9 -21.68 17.15 -33.04
CA VAL A 9 -21.66 15.70 -33.28
C VAL A 9 -20.90 15.40 -34.56
N PHE A 10 -19.94 14.49 -34.46
CA PHE A 10 -19.15 13.96 -35.58
C PHE A 10 -19.53 12.51 -35.84
N ASP A 11 -19.80 12.15 -37.08
CA ASP A 11 -20.26 10.82 -37.50
C ASP A 11 -19.22 10.04 -38.31
N GLY A 12 -17.97 10.51 -38.34
CA GLY A 12 -16.89 9.86 -39.07
C GLY A 12 -16.88 10.15 -40.58
N GLN A 13 -17.78 11.00 -41.08
CA GLN A 13 -17.82 11.38 -42.50
C GLN A 13 -16.82 12.50 -42.83
N LEU A 14 -16.23 12.40 -44.02
CA LEU A 14 -15.27 13.36 -44.55
C LEU A 14 -15.96 14.32 -45.52
N MET A 15 -15.44 15.53 -45.66
CA MET A 15 -15.84 16.44 -46.73
C MET A 15 -15.41 15.87 -48.10
N PRO A 16 -16.19 16.08 -49.18
CA PRO A 16 -15.97 15.43 -50.48
C PRO A 16 -14.62 15.75 -51.16
N GLU A 17 -13.90 16.77 -50.70
CA GLU A 17 -12.64 17.25 -51.26
C GLU A 17 -11.41 16.93 -50.38
N THR A 18 -11.49 15.96 -49.45
CA THR A 18 -10.38 15.70 -48.51
C THR A 18 -10.14 14.22 -48.24
N THR A 19 -8.87 13.81 -48.20
CA THR A 19 -8.46 12.43 -47.92
C THR A 19 -8.48 12.12 -46.42
N LEU A 20 -8.76 10.87 -46.07
CA LEU A 20 -8.90 10.39 -44.69
C LEU A 20 -7.63 10.63 -43.85
N GLU A 21 -6.46 10.47 -44.43
CA GLU A 21 -5.17 10.68 -43.76
C GLU A 21 -4.95 12.16 -43.41
N THR A 22 -5.23 13.07 -44.33
CA THR A 22 -5.08 14.51 -44.10
C THR A 22 -6.05 15.03 -43.04
N VAL A 23 -7.28 14.50 -42.98
CA VAL A 23 -8.24 14.89 -41.93
C VAL A 23 -7.79 14.40 -40.56
N LYS A 24 -7.26 13.18 -40.45
CA LYS A 24 -6.73 12.66 -39.17
C LYS A 24 -5.60 13.53 -38.63
N ASP A 25 -4.66 13.93 -39.48
CA ASP A 25 -3.56 14.81 -39.10
C ASP A 25 -4.05 16.20 -38.68
N ASN A 26 -5.00 16.78 -39.43
CA ASN A 26 -5.57 18.09 -39.11
C ASN A 26 -6.34 18.06 -37.78
N LEU A 27 -7.12 17.00 -37.53
CA LEU A 27 -7.84 16.81 -36.27
C LEU A 27 -6.89 16.57 -35.09
N ALA A 28 -5.84 15.78 -35.27
CA ALA A 28 -4.81 15.57 -34.24
C ALA A 28 -4.14 16.89 -33.83
N ARG A 29 -3.84 17.76 -34.81
CA ARG A 29 -3.30 19.11 -34.56
C ARG A 29 -4.31 20.03 -33.88
N LEU A 30 -5.56 20.04 -34.33
CA LEU A 30 -6.61 20.92 -33.81
C LEU A 30 -6.96 20.59 -32.34
N PHE A 31 -7.04 19.30 -32.01
CA PHE A 31 -7.37 18.82 -30.66
C PHE A 31 -6.13 18.57 -29.78
N LYS A 32 -4.91 18.77 -30.31
CA LYS A 32 -3.63 18.44 -29.65
C LYS A 32 -3.67 17.04 -29.02
N SER A 33 -4.20 16.07 -29.77
CA SER A 33 -4.48 14.72 -29.29
C SER A 33 -3.70 13.68 -30.07
N ASP A 34 -3.52 12.52 -29.47
CA ASP A 34 -2.81 11.37 -30.02
C ASP A 34 -3.56 10.72 -31.19
N ALA A 35 -2.82 10.16 -32.15
CA ALA A 35 -3.37 9.57 -33.38
C ALA A 35 -4.36 8.42 -33.08
N ALA A 36 -4.13 7.65 -32.01
CA ALA A 36 -5.01 6.56 -31.59
C ALA A 36 -6.39 7.06 -31.13
N ARG A 37 -6.45 8.16 -30.37
CA ARG A 37 -7.71 8.79 -29.96
C ARG A 37 -8.47 9.37 -31.17
N ILE A 38 -7.77 9.93 -32.15
CA ILE A 38 -8.41 10.42 -33.38
C ILE A 38 -8.93 9.27 -34.24
N ASP A 39 -8.19 8.16 -34.33
CA ASP A 39 -8.66 6.95 -35.04
C ASP A 39 -9.97 6.40 -34.44
N SER A 40 -10.14 6.48 -33.12
CA SER A 40 -11.37 6.07 -32.46
C SER A 40 -12.61 6.89 -32.86
N LEU A 41 -12.44 8.12 -33.37
CA LEU A 41 -13.55 8.97 -33.83
C LEU A 41 -14.12 8.52 -35.18
N PHE A 42 -13.39 7.69 -35.92
CA PHE A 42 -13.79 7.15 -37.22
C PHE A 42 -14.38 5.73 -37.09
N SER A 43 -14.76 5.30 -35.88
CA SER A 43 -15.36 3.98 -35.60
C SER A 43 -16.79 3.81 -36.14
N GLY A 44 -17.35 4.80 -36.84
CA GLY A 44 -18.69 4.77 -37.44
C GLY A 44 -19.85 5.08 -36.49
N THR A 45 -19.58 5.29 -35.20
CA THR A 45 -20.57 5.72 -34.21
C THR A 45 -20.57 7.24 -34.06
N PRO A 46 -21.73 7.93 -33.97
CA PRO A 46 -21.77 9.37 -33.73
C PRO A 46 -21.15 9.73 -32.37
N VAL A 47 -20.08 10.52 -32.37
CA VAL A 47 -19.38 10.99 -31.15
C VAL A 47 -19.66 12.48 -30.95
N ALA A 48 -20.04 12.85 -29.72
CA ALA A 48 -20.15 14.26 -29.33
C ALA A 48 -18.76 14.80 -28.95
N LEU A 49 -18.21 15.70 -29.78
CA LEU A 49 -16.88 16.29 -29.56
C LEU A 49 -16.89 17.31 -28.42
N LYS A 50 -17.97 18.11 -28.34
CA LYS A 50 -18.16 19.15 -27.32
C LYS A 50 -19.65 19.40 -27.08
N ARG A 51 -20.01 19.60 -25.81
CA ARG A 51 -21.37 19.81 -25.31
C ARG A 51 -21.46 21.15 -24.58
N ASP A 52 -22.68 21.59 -24.29
CA ASP A 52 -22.99 22.79 -23.52
C ASP A 52 -22.48 24.11 -24.16
N LEU A 53 -22.49 24.21 -25.49
CA LEU A 53 -22.00 25.39 -26.21
C LEU A 53 -23.11 26.42 -26.45
N GLU A 54 -22.78 27.71 -26.32
CA GLU A 54 -23.62 28.80 -26.82
C GLU A 54 -23.63 28.84 -28.36
N GLU A 55 -24.62 29.50 -28.96
CA GLU A 55 -24.80 29.49 -30.41
C GLU A 55 -23.58 30.03 -31.18
N HIS A 56 -22.99 31.13 -30.70
CA HIS A 56 -21.82 31.74 -31.32
C HIS A 56 -20.60 30.82 -31.24
N GLU A 57 -20.36 30.20 -30.08
CA GLU A 57 -19.26 29.24 -29.89
C GLU A 57 -19.46 27.99 -30.75
N ALA A 58 -20.67 27.43 -30.77
CA ALA A 58 -21.00 26.28 -31.60
C ALA A 58 -20.71 26.53 -33.09
N ASN A 59 -21.04 27.72 -33.60
CA ASN A 59 -20.73 28.11 -34.98
C ASN A 59 -19.22 28.25 -35.21
N GLN A 60 -18.45 28.74 -34.23
CA GLN A 60 -17.00 28.83 -34.31
C GLN A 60 -16.35 27.43 -34.40
N TYR A 61 -16.81 26.48 -33.57
CA TYR A 61 -16.34 25.09 -33.62
C TYR A 61 -16.70 24.39 -34.93
N LEU A 62 -17.92 24.60 -35.44
CA LEU A 62 -18.38 24.03 -36.70
C LEU A 62 -17.47 24.48 -37.86
N ASN A 63 -17.19 25.78 -37.96
CA ASN A 63 -16.29 26.33 -38.97
C ASN A 63 -14.85 25.79 -38.86
N ALA A 64 -14.33 25.66 -37.64
CA ALA A 64 -12.97 25.15 -37.43
C ALA A 64 -12.85 23.67 -37.84
N LEU A 65 -13.87 22.86 -37.56
CA LEU A 65 -13.87 21.43 -37.88
C LEU A 65 -14.12 21.16 -39.38
N GLN A 66 -14.98 21.93 -40.02
CA GLN A 66 -15.17 21.84 -41.48
C GLN A 66 -13.90 22.24 -42.24
N LYS A 67 -13.18 23.27 -41.78
CA LYS A 67 -11.86 23.63 -42.34
C LYS A 67 -10.81 22.53 -42.17
N ALA A 68 -10.93 21.71 -41.12
CA ALA A 68 -10.07 20.55 -40.92
C ALA A 68 -10.46 19.34 -41.80
N GLY A 69 -11.58 19.42 -42.54
CA GLY A 69 -12.07 18.39 -43.46
C GLY A 69 -13.06 17.40 -42.85
N ALA A 70 -13.51 17.62 -41.61
CA ALA A 70 -14.51 16.79 -40.95
C ALA A 70 -15.94 17.27 -41.25
N ASN A 71 -16.84 16.35 -41.62
CA ASN A 71 -18.27 16.67 -41.72
C ASN A 71 -18.88 16.62 -40.32
N VAL A 72 -19.34 17.76 -39.81
CA VAL A 72 -19.82 17.88 -38.42
C VAL A 72 -21.15 18.62 -38.39
N ARG A 73 -22.08 18.15 -37.56
CA ARG A 73 -23.42 18.74 -37.41
C ARG A 73 -23.64 19.34 -36.02
N LYS A 74 -24.40 20.42 -35.98
CA LYS A 74 -24.87 21.09 -34.75
C LYS A 74 -26.23 20.52 -34.37
N GLU A 75 -26.35 20.00 -33.14
CA GLU A 75 -27.60 19.51 -32.57
C GLU A 75 -27.92 20.29 -31.27
N LEU A 76 -29.21 20.47 -30.95
CA LEU A 76 -29.63 21.02 -29.66
C LEU A 76 -29.33 20.01 -28.53
N ASP A 77 -28.73 20.48 -27.45
CA ASP A 77 -28.44 19.66 -26.28
C ASP A 77 -29.66 19.62 -25.34
N GLN A 78 -30.61 18.73 -25.64
CA GLN A 78 -31.83 18.54 -24.83
C GLN A 78 -31.51 18.11 -23.38
N SER A 79 -30.36 17.47 -23.14
CA SER A 79 -29.95 17.09 -21.76
C SER A 79 -29.57 18.29 -20.89
N ALA A 80 -29.12 19.41 -21.46
CA ALA A 80 -28.88 20.65 -20.72
C ALA A 80 -30.16 21.47 -20.48
N SER A 81 -31.26 21.13 -21.16
CA SER A 81 -32.53 21.86 -21.12
C SER A 81 -33.48 21.38 -20.02
N LEU A 82 -33.19 20.23 -19.40
CA LEU A 82 -34.01 19.63 -18.34
C LEU A 82 -33.65 20.21 -16.98
N SER A 83 -34.10 21.44 -16.72
CA SER A 83 -34.22 21.95 -15.36
C SER A 83 -35.54 21.43 -14.78
N LEU A 84 -35.45 20.53 -13.80
CA LEU A 84 -36.60 19.93 -13.13
C LEU A 84 -37.35 21.00 -12.35
N VAL A 85 -38.48 21.47 -12.89
CA VAL A 85 -39.51 22.14 -12.10
C VAL A 85 -40.35 21.03 -11.46
N PRO A 86 -40.48 20.98 -10.13
CA PRO A 86 -41.34 20.00 -9.49
C PRO A 86 -42.80 20.37 -9.76
N THR A 87 -43.50 19.53 -10.53
CA THR A 87 -44.96 19.52 -10.60
C THR A 87 -45.49 18.81 -9.36
N GLU A 88 -46.37 19.50 -8.62
CA GLU A 88 -47.16 18.91 -7.54
C GLU A 88 -48.15 17.92 -8.16
N GLU A 89 -47.93 16.61 -7.96
CA GLU A 89 -48.90 15.58 -8.30
C GLU A 89 -49.77 15.24 -7.09
N GLU A 90 -51.09 15.24 -7.35
CA GLU A 90 -52.18 14.95 -6.45
C GLU A 90 -52.06 13.57 -5.79
N SER A 91 -52.34 13.55 -4.49
CA SER A 91 -52.46 12.34 -3.69
C SER A 91 -53.83 11.69 -3.94
N GLU A 92 -53.85 10.61 -4.72
CA GLU A 92 -54.91 9.60 -4.61
C GLU A 92 -54.45 8.50 -3.65
N ALA A 93 -55.14 8.43 -2.52
CA ALA A 93 -54.94 7.44 -1.47
C ALA A 93 -55.83 6.22 -1.72
N GLU A 94 -55.21 5.03 -1.69
CA GLU A 94 -55.88 3.75 -1.43
C GLU A 94 -55.13 2.98 -0.32
N PRO A 95 -55.82 2.07 0.39
CA PRO A 95 -55.65 1.87 1.83
C PRO A 95 -54.51 0.91 2.15
N VAL A 96 -53.64 1.27 3.11
CA VAL A 96 -52.55 0.37 3.54
C VAL A 96 -52.50 0.30 5.06
N ASP A 97 -52.79 -0.90 5.55
CA ASP A 97 -52.45 -1.51 6.84
C ASP A 97 -51.37 -0.75 7.63
N SER A 98 -51.76 -0.18 8.77
CA SER A 98 -50.93 0.68 9.64
C SER A 98 -49.86 -0.09 10.43
N ALA A 99 -49.32 -1.17 9.88
CA ALA A 99 -48.22 -1.91 10.46
C ALA A 99 -46.93 -1.09 10.34
N ARG A 100 -46.24 -0.85 11.47
CA ARG A 100 -44.93 -0.21 11.48
C ARG A 100 -43.84 -1.24 11.20
N MET A 101 -42.78 -0.82 10.50
CA MET A 101 -41.61 -1.61 10.20
C MET A 101 -40.33 -0.78 10.32
N ASN A 102 -39.21 -1.45 10.63
CA ASN A 102 -37.90 -0.82 10.62
C ASN A 102 -37.18 -1.13 9.32
N CYS A 103 -36.57 -0.11 8.72
CA CYS A 103 -35.81 -0.26 7.48
C CYS A 103 -34.56 -1.15 7.71
N PRO A 104 -34.36 -2.22 6.92
CA PRO A 104 -33.24 -3.15 7.10
C PRO A 104 -31.86 -2.56 6.77
N LYS A 105 -31.80 -1.38 6.14
CA LYS A 105 -30.53 -0.70 5.81
C LYS A 105 -30.12 0.36 6.82
N CYS A 106 -31.07 1.14 7.34
CA CYS A 106 -30.77 2.31 8.18
C CYS A 106 -31.45 2.29 9.56
N GLY A 107 -32.33 1.32 9.82
CA GLY A 107 -33.01 1.17 11.12
C GLY A 107 -34.20 2.12 11.35
N HIS A 108 -34.48 3.06 10.44
CA HIS A 108 -35.58 4.01 10.57
C HIS A 108 -36.94 3.32 10.68
N GLU A 109 -37.75 3.71 11.67
CA GLU A 109 -39.09 3.19 11.91
C GLU A 109 -40.10 3.97 11.04
N GLN A 110 -40.84 3.26 10.20
CA GLN A 110 -41.82 3.83 9.29
C GLN A 110 -43.03 2.91 9.12
N THR A 111 -44.11 3.43 8.55
CA THR A 111 -45.22 2.59 8.11
C THR A 111 -44.79 1.67 6.98
N LYS A 112 -45.42 0.50 6.86
CA LYS A 112 -45.10 -0.47 5.81
C LYS A 112 -45.30 0.18 4.44
N ALA A 113 -44.19 0.35 3.72
CA ALA A 113 -44.14 0.99 2.41
C ALA A 113 -43.12 0.26 1.54
N SER A 114 -43.25 0.37 0.22
CA SER A 114 -42.31 -0.22 -0.74
C SER A 114 -40.94 0.46 -0.69
N GLU A 115 -40.88 1.72 -0.22
CA GLU A 115 -39.66 2.51 -0.10
C GLU A 115 -39.40 3.06 1.32
N CYS A 116 -38.12 3.25 1.64
CA CYS A 116 -37.70 3.86 2.90
C CYS A 116 -37.72 5.39 2.81
N SER A 117 -38.49 6.04 3.68
CA SER A 117 -38.63 7.51 3.74
C SER A 117 -37.35 8.24 4.15
N ALA A 118 -36.45 7.58 4.89
CA ALA A 118 -35.21 8.19 5.37
C ALA A 118 -34.00 7.97 4.43
N CYS A 119 -33.85 6.78 3.85
CA CYS A 119 -32.66 6.41 3.06
C CYS A 119 -32.94 6.04 1.60
N GLY A 120 -34.20 6.12 1.16
CA GLY A 120 -34.62 6.02 -0.23
C GLY A 120 -34.44 4.64 -0.88
N ILE A 121 -34.33 3.56 -0.09
CA ILE A 121 -34.25 2.21 -0.66
C ILE A 121 -35.62 1.61 -0.90
N ILE A 122 -35.75 0.83 -1.98
CA ILE A 122 -36.89 -0.06 -2.19
C ILE A 122 -36.65 -1.31 -1.33
N ILE A 123 -37.47 -1.51 -0.30
CA ILE A 123 -37.21 -2.47 0.79
C ILE A 123 -37.21 -3.92 0.26
N GLU A 124 -38.17 -4.29 -0.58
CA GLU A 124 -38.27 -5.63 -1.17
C GLU A 124 -37.05 -5.97 -2.04
N LYS A 125 -36.61 -5.01 -2.86
CA LYS A 125 -35.45 -5.19 -3.76
C LYS A 125 -34.14 -5.30 -2.97
N TYR A 126 -34.03 -4.59 -1.85
CA TYR A 126 -32.89 -4.67 -0.95
C TYR A 126 -32.82 -6.04 -0.25
N LEU A 127 -33.95 -6.53 0.26
CA LEU A 127 -34.04 -7.85 0.90
C LEU A 127 -33.77 -8.98 -0.10
N ALA A 128 -34.31 -8.91 -1.32
CA ALA A 128 -34.01 -9.88 -2.38
C ALA A 128 -32.52 -9.93 -2.72
N ARG A 129 -31.84 -8.77 -2.73
CA ARG A 129 -30.39 -8.72 -2.97
C ARG A 129 -29.57 -9.23 -1.80
N GLN A 130 -29.99 -8.97 -0.55
CA GLN A 130 -29.35 -9.56 0.62
C GLN A 130 -29.52 -11.09 0.65
N ALA A 131 -30.68 -11.63 0.27
CA ALA A 131 -30.91 -13.07 0.17
C ALA A 131 -29.99 -13.70 -0.90
N GLN A 132 -29.87 -13.08 -2.08
CA GLN A 132 -28.95 -13.53 -3.13
C GLN A 132 -27.47 -13.49 -2.67
N LEU A 133 -27.08 -12.48 -1.90
CA LEU A 133 -25.73 -12.38 -1.35
C LEU A 133 -25.48 -13.40 -0.22
N ALA A 134 -26.50 -13.78 0.53
CA ALA A 134 -26.42 -14.83 1.53
C ALA A 134 -26.35 -16.23 0.88
N GLU A 135 -27.04 -16.45 -0.25
CA GLU A 135 -26.93 -17.67 -1.06
C GLU A 135 -25.59 -17.76 -1.82
N ALA A 136 -25.02 -16.62 -2.22
CA ALA A 136 -23.71 -16.52 -2.86
C ALA A 136 -22.54 -16.46 -1.86
N ALA A 137 -22.83 -16.36 -0.55
CA ALA A 137 -21.80 -16.48 0.47
C ALA A 137 -21.22 -17.91 0.39
N PRO A 138 -19.90 -18.09 0.30
CA PRO A 138 -19.32 -19.40 0.14
C PRO A 138 -19.59 -20.21 1.40
N THR A 139 -20.54 -21.15 1.32
CA THR A 139 -20.52 -22.35 2.14
C THR A 139 -19.12 -22.94 1.99
N GLN A 140 -18.42 -23.17 3.09
CA GLN A 140 -17.21 -23.97 3.06
C GLN A 140 -17.60 -25.35 2.48
N VAL A 141 -17.33 -25.57 1.20
CA VAL A 141 -17.58 -26.87 0.56
C VAL A 141 -16.23 -27.54 0.34
N ALA A 142 -16.16 -28.73 0.92
CA ALA A 142 -15.24 -29.79 0.58
C ALA A 142 -15.11 -29.99 -0.95
N ASP A 143 -13.98 -30.57 -1.33
CA ASP A 143 -13.66 -31.14 -2.63
C ASP A 143 -14.86 -31.42 -3.54
N ALA A 144 -14.92 -30.74 -4.69
CA ALA A 144 -15.63 -31.24 -5.85
C ALA A 144 -15.00 -30.73 -7.15
N THR A 145 -14.30 -31.65 -7.80
CA THR A 145 -13.88 -31.63 -9.19
C THR A 145 -15.05 -31.29 -10.12
N GLY A 146 -14.99 -30.13 -10.78
CA GLY A 146 -15.98 -29.69 -11.76
C GLY A 146 -15.48 -28.46 -12.52
N ALA A 147 -14.32 -28.56 -13.17
CA ALA A 147 -13.75 -27.46 -13.94
C ALA A 147 -14.41 -27.32 -15.31
N SER A 148 -14.94 -26.14 -15.61
CA SER A 148 -15.35 -25.74 -16.98
C SER A 148 -14.16 -25.81 -17.95
N PRO A 149 -14.33 -26.32 -19.20
CA PRO A 149 -13.24 -26.52 -20.18
C PRO A 149 -12.44 -25.27 -20.57
N TYR A 150 -12.93 -24.06 -20.26
CA TYR A 150 -12.27 -22.78 -20.56
C TYR A 150 -11.93 -21.98 -19.29
N ALA A 151 -11.92 -22.60 -18.12
CA ALA A 151 -11.51 -21.92 -16.90
C ALA A 151 -10.01 -21.57 -16.99
N PRO A 152 -9.62 -20.28 -16.84
CA PRO A 152 -8.20 -19.92 -16.74
C PRO A 152 -7.60 -20.64 -15.52
N PRO A 153 -6.35 -21.10 -15.60
CA PRO A 153 -5.71 -21.75 -14.47
C PRO A 153 -5.70 -20.78 -13.29
N GLN A 154 -6.43 -21.12 -12.23
CA GLN A 154 -6.39 -20.36 -11.00
C GLN A 154 -5.05 -20.66 -10.32
N ALA A 155 -4.09 -19.75 -10.47
CA ALA A 155 -2.95 -19.72 -9.58
C ALA A 155 -3.50 -19.38 -8.20
N ASN A 156 -3.23 -20.24 -7.21
CA ASN A 156 -3.52 -19.93 -5.81
C ASN A 156 -2.52 -18.85 -5.34
N VAL A 157 -2.74 -17.59 -5.72
CA VAL A 157 -1.87 -16.45 -5.34
C VAL A 157 -2.12 -16.03 -3.89
N ALA A 158 -3.10 -16.65 -3.22
CA ALA A 158 -3.41 -16.47 -1.81
C ALA A 158 -2.78 -17.57 -0.95
N GLU A 159 -1.48 -17.82 -1.10
CA GLU A 159 -0.73 -18.42 0.00
C GLU A 159 -0.77 -17.39 1.14
N ALA A 160 -1.60 -17.64 2.15
CA ALA A 160 -1.69 -16.76 3.30
C ALA A 160 -0.34 -16.76 4.03
N LEU A 161 0.51 -15.78 3.71
CA LEU A 161 1.78 -15.62 4.39
C LEU A 161 1.51 -15.45 5.89
N PRO A 162 2.26 -16.13 6.76
CA PRO A 162 2.09 -15.99 8.19
C PRO A 162 2.27 -14.52 8.59
N GLU A 163 1.45 -14.04 9.53
CA GLU A 163 1.45 -12.65 9.98
C GLU A 163 2.85 -12.21 10.48
N TYR A 164 3.61 -13.15 11.06
CA TYR A 164 4.95 -12.93 11.58
C TYR A 164 5.97 -13.94 11.05
N SER A 165 7.22 -13.51 10.91
CA SER A 165 8.33 -14.38 10.53
C SER A 165 8.82 -15.21 11.73
N GLU A 166 9.19 -16.47 11.48
CA GLU A 166 9.91 -17.28 12.48
C GLU A 166 11.31 -16.70 12.78
N LEU A 167 11.71 -16.75 14.06
CA LEU A 167 13.01 -16.25 14.51
C LEU A 167 14.09 -17.32 14.32
N LYS A 168 15.06 -17.06 13.43
CA LYS A 168 16.16 -17.99 13.12
C LYS A 168 17.49 -17.40 13.57
N VAL A 169 17.91 -17.67 14.80
CA VAL A 169 19.09 -17.05 15.44
C VAL A 169 20.40 -17.39 14.72
N PHE A 170 20.54 -18.62 14.21
CA PHE A 170 21.75 -19.12 13.55
C PHE A 170 21.64 -19.14 12.01
N SER A 171 20.84 -18.23 11.45
CA SER A 171 20.65 -18.12 10.00
C SER A 171 20.83 -16.69 9.52
N VAL A 172 21.13 -16.53 8.24
CA VAL A 172 21.06 -15.25 7.53
C VAL A 172 19.64 -14.94 7.04
N ASN A 173 18.77 -15.96 7.01
CA ASN A 173 17.40 -15.83 6.56
C ASN A 173 16.50 -15.36 7.70
N GLY A 174 15.65 -14.38 7.40
CA GLY A 174 14.73 -13.78 8.36
C GLY A 174 15.02 -12.31 8.62
N ARG A 175 14.26 -11.75 9.55
CA ARG A 175 14.24 -10.33 9.88
C ARG A 175 14.22 -10.14 11.37
N ILE A 176 14.97 -9.16 11.87
CA ILE A 176 14.88 -8.74 13.27
C ILE A 176 14.77 -7.22 13.38
N GLY A 177 13.85 -6.78 14.23
CA GLY A 177 13.66 -5.36 14.52
C GLY A 177 14.78 -4.80 15.41
N ARG A 178 14.89 -3.46 15.45
CA ARG A 178 15.94 -2.73 16.21
C ARG A 178 16.06 -3.13 17.69
N VAL A 179 14.93 -3.37 18.37
CA VAL A 179 14.92 -3.74 19.80
C VAL A 179 15.51 -5.13 20.01
N ARG A 180 15.20 -6.07 19.12
CA ARG A 180 15.75 -7.43 19.18
C ARG A 180 17.22 -7.45 18.81
N TYR A 181 17.62 -6.67 17.80
CA TYR A 181 19.01 -6.42 17.46
C TYR A 181 19.80 -5.94 18.68
N LEU A 182 19.36 -4.85 19.33
CA LEU A 182 19.94 -4.34 20.58
C LEU A 182 20.02 -5.39 21.68
N GLY A 183 18.91 -6.09 21.96
CA GLY A 183 18.84 -7.07 23.04
C GLY A 183 19.76 -8.27 22.81
N TRP A 184 19.86 -8.76 21.57
CA TRP A 184 20.75 -9.87 21.23
C TRP A 184 22.22 -9.44 21.20
N THR A 185 22.53 -8.24 20.73
CA THR A 185 23.89 -7.67 20.84
C THR A 185 24.30 -7.52 22.31
N MET A 186 23.39 -7.09 23.18
CA MET A 186 23.64 -7.03 24.63
C MET A 186 23.83 -8.43 25.23
N ALA A 187 22.99 -9.41 24.91
CA ALA A 187 23.16 -10.78 25.38
C ALA A 187 24.52 -11.37 24.96
N MET A 188 24.90 -11.14 23.70
CA MET A 188 26.19 -11.53 23.16
C MET A 188 27.35 -10.86 23.93
N LEU A 189 27.25 -9.55 24.20
CA LEU A 189 28.24 -8.81 25.00
C LEU A 189 28.35 -9.36 26.43
N LEU A 190 27.23 -9.65 27.10
CA LEU A 190 27.26 -10.21 28.45
C LEU A 190 27.86 -11.61 28.49
N CYS A 191 27.59 -12.44 27.48
CA CYS A 191 28.21 -13.76 27.35
C CYS A 191 29.72 -13.69 27.04
N SER A 192 30.19 -12.61 26.39
CA SER A 192 31.61 -12.45 26.05
C SER A 192 32.48 -12.18 27.27
N LEU A 193 31.98 -11.46 28.28
CA LEU A 193 32.74 -11.09 29.48
C LEU A 193 33.28 -12.30 30.26
N PRO A 194 32.47 -13.31 30.67
CA PRO A 194 32.99 -14.49 31.36
C PRO A 194 33.90 -15.33 30.46
N LEU A 195 33.63 -15.39 29.14
CA LEU A 195 34.51 -16.07 28.19
C LEU A 195 35.88 -15.40 28.13
N MET A 196 35.94 -14.07 28.08
CA MET A 196 37.20 -13.32 28.12
C MET A 196 37.97 -13.57 29.41
N ALA A 197 37.30 -13.59 30.56
CA ALA A 197 37.94 -13.90 31.84
C ALA A 197 38.53 -15.33 31.85
N LEU A 198 37.79 -16.30 31.31
CA LEU A 198 38.25 -17.68 31.17
C LEU A 198 39.48 -17.79 30.25
N PHE A 199 39.48 -17.11 29.10
CA PHE A 199 40.62 -17.12 28.18
C PHE A 199 41.83 -16.39 28.74
N ALA A 200 41.64 -15.29 29.47
CA ALA A 200 42.72 -14.61 30.19
C ALA A 200 43.36 -15.53 31.24
N GLY A 201 42.55 -16.30 31.96
CA GLY A 201 43.04 -17.35 32.88
C GLY A 201 43.82 -18.44 32.16
N ALA A 202 43.35 -18.93 31.01
CA ALA A 202 44.07 -19.90 30.20
C ALA A 202 45.40 -19.35 29.65
N SER A 203 45.43 -18.08 29.24
CA SER A 203 46.65 -17.37 28.81
C SER A 203 47.69 -17.24 29.92
N ALA A 204 47.25 -17.13 31.19
CA ALA A 204 48.15 -17.09 32.34
C ALA A 204 48.86 -18.43 32.60
N ILE A 205 48.25 -19.56 32.19
CA ILE A 205 48.87 -20.90 32.25
C ILE A 205 49.76 -21.11 31.02
N SER A 206 49.24 -20.81 29.83
CA SER A 206 49.95 -20.92 28.56
C SER A 206 49.46 -19.86 27.59
N GLY A 207 50.36 -18.95 27.18
CA GLY A 207 50.03 -17.89 26.24
C GLY A 207 49.50 -18.41 24.91
N THR A 208 50.07 -19.50 24.38
CA THR A 208 49.66 -20.10 23.12
C THR A 208 48.26 -20.71 23.21
N LEU A 209 47.95 -21.43 24.29
CA LEU A 209 46.62 -22.03 24.49
C LEU A 209 45.54 -20.95 24.63
N GLY A 210 45.78 -19.94 25.48
CA GLY A 210 44.81 -18.87 25.67
C GLY A 210 44.62 -18.01 24.42
N GLY A 211 45.68 -17.75 23.65
CA GLY A 211 45.60 -17.04 22.37
C GLY A 211 44.77 -17.81 21.32
N LEU A 212 44.95 -19.12 21.21
CA LEU A 212 44.19 -19.96 20.27
C LEU A 212 42.70 -20.02 20.66
N LEU A 213 42.40 -20.24 21.94
CA LEU A 213 41.02 -20.26 22.44
C LEU A 213 40.31 -18.92 22.23
N LEU A 214 41.01 -17.81 22.54
CA LEU A 214 40.50 -16.47 22.30
C LEU A 214 40.22 -16.24 20.80
N GLY A 215 41.14 -16.64 19.91
CA GLY A 215 40.96 -16.52 18.47
C GLY A 215 39.71 -17.27 17.96
N ILE A 216 39.52 -18.52 18.39
CA ILE A 216 38.32 -19.30 18.04
C ILE A 216 37.05 -18.62 18.54
N ALA A 217 37.06 -18.15 19.79
CA ALA A 217 35.90 -17.47 20.37
C ALA A 217 35.58 -16.17 19.65
N VAL A 218 36.58 -15.36 19.30
CA VAL A 218 36.39 -14.14 18.52
C VAL A 218 35.77 -14.45 17.16
N ILE A 219 36.23 -15.49 16.46
CA ILE A 219 35.65 -15.91 15.17
C ILE A 219 34.19 -16.33 15.36
N ALA A 220 33.88 -17.17 16.34
CA ALA A 220 32.51 -17.60 16.63
C ALA A 220 31.59 -16.40 16.92
N MET A 221 32.09 -15.43 17.68
CA MET A 221 31.38 -14.20 18.01
C MET A 221 31.15 -13.33 16.76
N ILE A 222 32.14 -13.17 15.90
CA ILE A 222 31.99 -12.45 14.63
C ILE A 222 30.90 -13.11 13.78
N VAL A 223 30.90 -14.43 13.64
CA VAL A 223 29.88 -15.16 12.85
C VAL A 223 28.47 -14.90 13.37
N ILE A 224 28.27 -14.96 14.69
CA ILE A 224 26.96 -14.66 15.31
C ILE A 224 26.56 -13.19 15.08
N SER A 225 27.51 -12.25 15.22
CA SER A 225 27.27 -10.82 14.95
C SER A 225 26.87 -10.56 13.49
N VAL A 226 27.50 -11.26 12.55
CA VAL A 226 27.13 -11.21 11.12
C VAL A 226 25.69 -11.64 10.93
N PHE A 227 25.28 -12.79 11.50
CA PHE A 227 23.91 -13.29 11.34
C PHE A 227 22.88 -12.31 11.88
N ILE A 228 23.10 -11.79 13.08
CA ILE A 228 22.23 -10.79 13.72
C ILE A 228 22.18 -9.52 12.87
N GLY A 229 23.33 -9.02 12.40
CA GLY A 229 23.42 -7.81 11.61
C GLY A 229 22.77 -7.93 10.23
N VAL A 230 22.95 -9.05 9.54
CA VAL A 230 22.31 -9.33 8.24
C VAL A 230 20.79 -9.38 8.38
N GLN A 231 20.25 -10.06 9.38
CA GLN A 231 18.81 -10.08 9.62
C GLN A 231 18.25 -8.69 9.97
N ARG A 232 19.05 -7.83 10.59
CA ARG A 232 18.67 -6.44 10.84
C ARG A 232 18.65 -5.60 9.56
N LEU A 233 19.58 -5.83 8.64
CA LEU A 233 19.58 -5.19 7.32
C LEU A 233 18.37 -5.64 6.48
N HIS A 234 18.04 -6.92 6.53
CA HIS A 234 16.85 -7.48 5.88
C HIS A 234 15.56 -6.87 6.42
N ASP A 235 15.50 -6.49 7.70
CA ASP A 235 14.35 -5.81 8.27
C ASP A 235 14.09 -4.41 7.65
N MET A 236 15.15 -3.72 7.22
CA MET A 236 15.09 -2.47 6.46
C MET A 236 14.93 -2.68 4.94
N GLY A 237 14.91 -3.93 4.47
CA GLY A 237 14.84 -4.26 3.05
C GLY A 237 16.15 -4.06 2.29
N TRP A 238 17.28 -3.95 3.00
CA TRP A 238 18.61 -3.75 2.45
C TRP A 238 19.37 -5.08 2.29
N SER A 239 20.43 -5.08 1.47
CA SER A 239 21.26 -6.28 1.29
C SER A 239 22.13 -6.55 2.52
N GLY A 240 22.27 -7.83 2.88
CA GLY A 240 23.15 -8.27 3.97
C GLY A 240 24.63 -7.90 3.76
N TRP A 241 25.07 -7.74 2.52
CA TRP A 241 26.43 -7.34 2.17
C TRP A 241 26.84 -5.98 2.75
N LEU A 242 25.87 -5.07 2.98
CA LEU A 242 26.16 -3.78 3.62
C LEU A 242 26.69 -3.94 5.05
N TRP A 243 26.54 -5.11 5.68
CA TRP A 243 27.12 -5.39 6.98
C TRP A 243 28.65 -5.22 6.99
N LEU A 244 29.32 -5.50 5.87
CA LEU A 244 30.78 -5.34 5.75
C LEU A 244 31.26 -3.89 5.93
N LEU A 245 30.37 -2.89 5.79
CA LEU A 245 30.71 -1.49 6.06
C LEU A 245 31.16 -1.26 7.52
N ASN A 246 30.78 -2.15 8.44
CA ASN A 246 31.24 -2.10 9.84
C ASN A 246 32.76 -2.24 9.99
N PHE A 247 33.47 -2.79 8.99
CA PHE A 247 34.93 -2.90 9.01
C PHE A 247 35.65 -1.59 8.63
N VAL A 248 34.93 -0.60 8.10
CA VAL A 248 35.49 0.72 7.80
C VAL A 248 35.32 1.59 9.04
N PRO A 249 36.36 2.11 9.72
CA PRO A 249 36.21 2.69 11.07
C PRO A 249 35.19 3.84 11.17
N VAL A 250 35.34 4.87 10.32
CA VAL A 250 34.46 6.06 10.35
C VAL A 250 33.10 5.75 9.73
N VAL A 251 33.08 5.07 8.59
CA VAL A 251 31.82 4.73 7.90
C VAL A 251 31.01 3.72 8.70
N GLY A 252 31.67 2.72 9.28
CA GLY A 252 31.09 1.65 10.08
C GLY A 252 30.50 2.13 11.39
N SER A 253 31.16 3.07 12.09
CA SER A 253 30.59 3.67 13.31
C SER A 253 29.30 4.45 13.02
N VAL A 254 29.28 5.25 11.94
CA VAL A 254 28.05 5.92 11.49
C VAL A 254 27.00 4.90 11.06
N PHE A 255 27.39 3.86 10.31
CA PHE A 255 26.49 2.83 9.82
C PHE A 255 25.84 2.01 10.94
N ALA A 256 26.60 1.66 11.99
CA ALA A 256 26.06 1.00 13.18
C ALA A 256 25.00 1.86 13.89
N LEU A 257 25.21 3.18 13.95
CA LEU A 257 24.22 4.12 14.47
C LEU A 257 22.96 4.18 13.57
N LEU A 258 23.14 4.18 12.25
CA LEU A 258 22.02 4.14 11.31
C LEU A 258 21.18 2.86 11.48
N MET A 259 21.83 1.70 11.64
CA MET A 259 21.16 0.42 11.92
C MET A 259 20.36 0.43 13.22
N LEU A 260 20.74 1.28 14.18
CA LEU A 260 20.03 1.45 15.45
C LEU A 260 18.80 2.36 15.32
N ILE A 261 18.93 3.47 14.60
CA ILE A 261 17.93 4.55 14.55
C ILE A 261 16.82 4.25 13.53
N ILE A 262 17.18 3.79 12.32
CA ILE A 262 16.25 3.66 11.20
C ILE A 262 15.18 2.60 11.52
N PRO A 263 13.87 2.88 11.40
CA PRO A 263 12.84 1.86 11.62
C PRO A 263 12.89 0.77 10.54
N GLY A 264 12.48 -0.45 10.92
CA GLY A 264 12.23 -1.53 9.96
C GLY A 264 10.97 -1.33 9.13
N THR A 265 10.81 -2.14 8.10
CA THR A 265 9.60 -2.17 7.26
C THR A 265 8.43 -2.82 8.00
N GLN A 266 7.25 -2.19 8.03
CA GLN A 266 6.10 -2.68 8.81
C GLN A 266 5.34 -3.83 8.12
N GLY A 267 5.39 -3.88 6.78
CA GLY A 267 4.74 -4.93 5.98
C GLY A 267 5.68 -6.05 5.58
N VAL A 268 5.17 -6.94 4.73
CA VAL A 268 5.96 -7.95 4.03
C VAL A 268 6.99 -7.26 3.14
N ASN A 269 8.24 -7.70 3.23
CA ASN A 269 9.31 -7.26 2.33
C ASN A 269 9.92 -8.47 1.61
N ARG A 270 10.93 -8.25 0.75
CA ARG A 270 11.59 -9.32 -0.01
C ARG A 270 12.21 -10.46 0.83
N TYR A 271 12.41 -10.23 2.13
CA TYR A 271 13.00 -11.15 3.10
C TYR A 271 11.95 -11.80 4.00
N GLY A 272 10.66 -11.49 3.80
CA GLY A 272 9.53 -12.12 4.50
C GLY A 272 8.67 -11.17 5.33
N PRO A 273 7.72 -11.72 6.09
CA PRO A 273 6.81 -10.98 6.96
C PRO A 273 7.55 -10.27 8.11
N PRO A 274 6.91 -9.32 8.80
CA PRO A 274 7.53 -8.59 9.90
C PRO A 274 7.91 -9.50 11.07
N PRO A 275 8.90 -9.11 11.89
CA PRO A 275 9.31 -9.88 13.05
C PRO A 275 8.22 -9.88 14.15
N PRO A 276 8.12 -10.96 14.94
CA PRO A 276 7.14 -11.07 16.01
C PRO A 276 7.42 -10.08 17.14
N PRO A 277 6.39 -9.75 17.94
CA PRO A 277 6.51 -8.84 19.07
C PRO A 277 7.63 -9.26 20.04
N ASN A 278 8.28 -8.25 20.64
CA ASN A 278 9.43 -8.47 21.51
C ASN A 278 8.98 -8.88 22.92
N SER A 279 9.61 -9.91 23.47
CA SER A 279 9.42 -10.32 24.86
C SER A 279 9.98 -9.28 25.84
N THR A 280 9.54 -9.35 27.11
CA THR A 280 10.03 -8.46 28.18
C THR A 280 11.54 -8.56 28.39
N GLY A 281 12.10 -9.77 28.37
CA GLY A 281 13.55 -9.98 28.49
C GLY A 281 14.34 -9.28 27.39
N VAL A 282 13.88 -9.35 26.13
CA VAL A 282 14.54 -8.65 25.02
C VAL A 282 14.49 -7.13 25.21
N LYS A 283 13.38 -6.59 25.72
CA LYS A 283 13.26 -5.15 26.03
C LYS A 283 14.22 -4.74 27.15
N VAL A 284 14.33 -5.54 28.21
CA VAL A 284 15.26 -5.27 29.31
C VAL A 284 16.70 -5.26 28.81
N LEU A 285 17.10 -6.26 28.02
CA LEU A 285 18.44 -6.31 27.42
C LEU A 285 18.71 -5.13 26.49
N ALA A 286 17.72 -4.70 25.71
CA ALA A 286 17.85 -3.53 24.85
C ALA A 286 18.04 -2.24 25.64
N TRP A 287 17.32 -2.06 26.76
CA TRP A 287 17.53 -0.93 27.66
C TRP A 287 18.89 -0.97 28.33
N LEU A 288 19.34 -2.15 28.76
CA LEU A 288 20.66 -2.33 29.34
C LEU A 288 21.77 -1.89 28.37
N PHE A 289 21.58 -2.13 27.06
CA PHE A 289 22.53 -1.67 26.02
C PHE A 289 22.72 -0.16 26.00
N LEU A 290 21.68 0.59 26.31
CA LEU A 290 21.77 2.05 26.37
C LEU A 290 22.26 2.52 27.75
N LEU A 291 21.78 1.91 28.82
CA LEU A 291 22.05 2.37 30.18
C LEU A 291 23.47 2.05 30.67
N VAL A 292 24.05 0.91 30.30
CA VAL A 292 25.39 0.51 30.78
C VAL A 292 26.48 1.48 30.31
N PRO A 293 26.57 1.86 29.02
CA PRO A 293 27.55 2.86 28.58
C PRO A 293 27.35 4.22 29.24
N ILE A 294 26.10 4.67 29.41
CA ILE A 294 25.77 5.93 30.08
C ILE A 294 26.26 5.90 31.53
N ALA A 295 25.93 4.85 32.28
CA ALA A 295 26.37 4.66 33.66
C ALA A 295 27.91 4.61 33.76
N GLY A 296 28.57 3.94 32.82
CA GLY A 296 30.03 3.88 32.73
C GLY A 296 30.67 5.26 32.51
N ILE A 297 30.12 6.07 31.60
CA ILE A 297 30.60 7.44 31.34
C ILE A 297 30.40 8.32 32.58
N VAL A 298 29.22 8.25 33.21
CA VAL A 298 28.93 9.00 34.44
C VAL A 298 29.90 8.60 35.55
N ALA A 299 30.15 7.29 35.75
CA ALA A 299 31.10 6.81 36.74
C ALA A 299 32.54 7.28 36.44
N ALA A 300 32.97 7.26 35.17
CA ALA A 300 34.29 7.72 34.76
C ALA A 300 34.53 9.21 35.03
N ILE A 301 33.48 10.04 35.01
CA ILE A 301 33.55 11.47 35.34
C ILE A 301 33.40 11.70 36.86
N ALA A 302 32.45 11.03 37.49
CA ALA A 302 32.09 11.26 38.89
C ALA A 302 33.13 10.71 39.87
N LEU A 303 33.74 9.54 39.59
CA LEU A 303 34.70 8.91 40.52
C LEU A 303 35.97 9.76 40.71
N PRO A 304 36.64 10.27 39.67
CA PRO A 304 37.80 11.15 39.86
C PRO A 304 37.43 12.46 40.57
N ALA A 305 36.28 13.05 40.23
CA ALA A 305 35.79 14.27 40.87
C ALA A 305 35.53 14.05 42.38
N TYR A 306 34.97 12.91 42.74
CA TYR A 306 34.74 12.53 44.14
C TYR A 306 36.05 12.23 44.88
N GLN A 307 37.00 11.54 44.24
CA GLN A 307 38.32 11.29 44.83
C GLN A 307 39.09 12.58 45.09
N GLY A 308 39.00 13.56 44.19
CA GLY A 308 39.57 14.90 44.37
C GLY A 308 38.87 15.76 45.42
N TYR A 309 37.65 15.43 45.83
CA TYR A 309 36.98 16.08 46.97
C TYR A 309 37.42 15.50 48.32
N LEU A 310 37.84 14.23 48.34
CA LEU A 310 38.26 13.52 49.56
C LEU A 310 39.76 13.62 49.88
N GLY A 311 40.59 13.95 48.89
CA GLY A 311 42.03 14.13 49.04
C GLY A 311 42.44 15.58 49.20
#